data_AF-A0A832L2P5-F1
#
_entry.id   AF-A0A832L2P5-F1
#
_cell.length_a   1.000
_cell.length_b   1.000
_cell.length_c   1.000
_cell.angle_alpha   90.00
_cell.angle_beta   90.00
_cell.angle_gamma   90.00
#
_symmetry.space_group_name_H-M   'P 1'
#
loop_
_entity.id
_entity.type
_entity.pdbx_description
1 polymer ?
#
loop_
_entity_poly.entity_id
_entity_poly.type
_entity_poly.pdbx_seq_one_letter_code
_entity_poly.pdbx_strand_id
1 'polypeptide(L)'
;EKDGTFIWGVNFLKEDVARIVKELEAQGFKTSKDSFTISLPTEYFSTETMQKLDRILESKGALIKKALNADRTVALREIETVDFPWFDRVLDADEARIYTEFVSKLCRMAKEQKRVLERETVTDNEKYSFRCFLLRLGYIGDEYKEARKMLLKHLRGSSSHRYSKEEAHENA
;
A
#
# COMPACT_ATOMS: atom_id res chain seq x y z
N GLU A 1 -25.00 16.63 27.07
CA GLU A 1 -24.48 15.95 25.86
C GLU A 1 -24.94 16.72 24.64
N LYS A 2 -24.03 17.12 23.77
CA LYS A 2 -24.39 17.70 22.46
C LYS A 2 -24.27 16.57 21.45
N ASP A 3 -25.41 16.05 21.04
CA ASP A 3 -25.53 15.04 20.01
C ASP A 3 -24.91 15.61 18.72
N GLY A 4 -23.80 15.00 18.28
CA GLY A 4 -22.92 15.50 17.23
C GLY A 4 -23.46 15.32 15.81
N THR A 5 -24.76 15.06 15.67
CA THR A 5 -25.38 14.73 14.40
C THR A 5 -25.79 16.03 13.68
N PHE A 6 -24.95 16.46 12.74
CA PHE A 6 -25.20 17.63 11.90
C PHE A 6 -25.83 17.18 10.56
N ILE A 7 -27.03 17.69 10.23
CA ILE A 7 -27.71 17.43 8.95
C ILE A 7 -27.37 18.60 8.01
N TRP A 8 -26.64 18.32 6.93
CA TRP A 8 -26.14 19.34 6.00
C TRP A 8 -27.09 19.59 4.82
N GLY A 9 -27.24 20.86 4.43
CA GLY A 9 -27.95 21.27 3.22
C GLY A 9 -27.16 20.98 1.93
N VAL A 10 -27.88 20.82 0.81
CA VAL A 10 -27.42 20.20 -0.45
C VAL A 10 -26.37 20.96 -1.29
N ASN A 11 -25.77 22.06 -0.82
CA ASN A 11 -24.78 22.83 -1.59
C ASN A 11 -23.57 23.17 -0.72
N PHE A 12 -22.59 22.27 -0.70
CA PHE A 12 -21.36 22.44 0.08
C PHE A 12 -20.16 22.44 -0.87
N LEU A 13 -19.45 23.57 -0.94
CA LEU A 13 -18.26 23.70 -1.77
C LEU A 13 -17.01 23.36 -0.95
N LYS A 14 -15.89 23.07 -1.63
CA LYS A 14 -14.59 22.81 -0.96
C LYS A 14 -14.19 23.94 0.00
N GLU A 15 -14.56 25.17 -0.32
CA GLU A 15 -14.29 26.36 0.50
C GLU A 15 -15.08 26.35 1.81
N ASP A 16 -16.31 25.84 1.79
CA ASP A 16 -17.15 25.70 2.98
C ASP A 16 -16.58 24.64 3.94
N VAL A 17 -16.10 23.51 3.38
CA VAL A 17 -15.38 22.48 4.15
C VAL A 17 -14.16 23.09 4.84
N ALA A 18 -13.33 23.84 4.10
CA ALA A 18 -12.12 24.44 4.64
C ALA A 18 -12.42 25.44 5.77
N ARG A 19 -13.48 26.26 5.62
CA ARG A 19 -13.93 27.20 6.64
C ARG A 19 -14.37 26.47 7.92
N ILE A 20 -15.09 25.37 7.79
CA ILE A 20 -15.62 24.62 8.93
C ILE A 20 -14.52 23.84 9.65
N VAL A 21 -13.60 23.22 8.90
CA VAL A 21 -12.40 22.60 9.45
C VAL A 21 -11.63 23.60 10.32
N LYS A 22 -11.40 24.82 9.82
CA LYS A 22 -10.70 25.87 10.57
C LYS A 22 -11.44 26.29 11.85
N GLU A 23 -12.76 26.43 11.79
CA GLU A 23 -13.58 26.77 12.96
C GLU A 23 -13.56 25.66 14.02
N LEU A 24 -13.65 24.41 13.60
CA LEU A 24 -13.56 23.25 14.49
C LEU A 24 -12.17 23.13 15.13
N GLU A 25 -11.09 23.39 14.39
CA GLU A 25 -9.73 23.46 14.93
C GLU A 25 -9.59 24.55 16.00
N ALA A 26 -10.16 25.73 15.77
CA ALA A 26 -10.16 26.84 16.74
C ALA A 26 -10.90 26.47 18.04
N GLN A 27 -11.89 25.58 17.95
CA GLN A 27 -12.62 25.04 19.09
C GLN A 27 -11.93 23.82 19.75
N GLY A 28 -10.73 23.46 19.29
CA GLY A 28 -9.92 22.38 19.87
C GLY A 28 -10.26 20.98 19.34
N PHE A 29 -11.11 20.86 18.32
CA PHE A 29 -11.34 19.58 17.64
C PHE A 29 -10.12 19.23 16.77
N LYS A 30 -9.67 17.98 16.86
CA LYS A 30 -8.62 17.46 15.98
C LYS A 30 -9.21 17.15 14.62
N THR A 31 -8.59 17.70 13.58
CA THR A 31 -8.89 17.37 12.19
C THR A 31 -7.97 16.23 11.75
N SER A 32 -8.52 15.22 11.10
CA SER A 32 -7.73 14.19 10.43
C SER A 32 -7.57 14.58 8.96
N LYS A 33 -6.39 14.35 8.41
CA LYS A 33 -6.23 14.36 6.95
C LYS A 33 -7.09 13.25 6.34
N ASP A 34 -7.50 13.45 5.09
CA ASP A 34 -8.13 12.37 4.32
C ASP A 34 -7.22 11.15 4.32
N SER A 35 -7.77 9.96 4.51
CA SER A 35 -7.01 8.71 4.57
C SER A 35 -7.76 7.59 3.86
N PHE A 36 -7.03 6.61 3.36
CA PHE A 36 -7.60 5.39 2.78
C PHE A 36 -7.01 4.17 3.46
N THR A 37 -7.86 3.35 4.07
CA THR A 37 -7.48 2.10 4.74
C THR A 37 -8.09 0.93 3.99
N ILE A 38 -7.26 -0.04 3.65
CA ILE A 38 -7.72 -1.34 3.12
C ILE A 38 -7.88 -2.26 4.33
N SER A 39 -9.03 -2.93 4.47
CA SER A 39 -9.29 -3.84 5.58
C SER A 39 -9.73 -5.21 5.07
N LEU A 40 -9.22 -6.26 5.71
CA LEU A 40 -9.58 -7.65 5.40
C LEU A 40 -10.05 -8.36 6.68
N PRO A 41 -11.10 -9.21 6.63
CA PRO A 41 -11.55 -9.98 7.79
C PRO A 41 -10.44 -10.78 8.47
N THR A 42 -10.40 -10.76 9.81
CA THR A 42 -9.40 -11.52 10.61
C THR A 42 -9.48 -13.03 10.39
N GLU A 43 -10.60 -13.55 9.90
CA GLU A 43 -10.80 -14.97 9.54
C GLU A 43 -9.78 -15.47 8.51
N TYR A 44 -9.25 -14.57 7.66
CA TYR A 44 -8.22 -14.93 6.69
C TYR A 44 -6.82 -15.07 7.30
N PHE A 45 -6.64 -14.68 8.57
CA PHE A 45 -5.34 -14.54 9.23
C PHE A 45 -5.22 -15.42 10.46
N SER A 46 -4.47 -16.52 10.33
CA SER A 46 -3.93 -17.23 11.51
C SER A 46 -2.74 -16.48 12.10
N THR A 47 -2.35 -16.82 13.34
CA THR A 47 -1.13 -16.28 13.97
C THR A 47 0.11 -16.47 13.10
N GLU A 48 0.26 -17.64 12.46
CA GLU A 48 1.37 -17.91 11.54
C GLU A 48 1.30 -17.04 10.28
N THR A 49 0.10 -16.80 9.76
CA THR A 49 -0.11 -15.95 8.57
C THR A 49 0.29 -14.50 8.87
N MET A 50 -0.07 -13.99 10.06
CA MET A 50 0.36 -12.66 10.50
C MET A 50 1.87 -12.54 10.59
N GLN A 51 2.54 -13.50 11.24
CA GLN A 51 4.02 -13.49 11.33
C GLN A 51 4.69 -13.54 9.96
N LYS A 52 4.13 -14.29 9.00
CA LYS A 52 4.63 -14.32 7.63
C LYS A 52 4.41 -13.00 6.91
N LEU A 53 3.24 -12.38 7.08
CA LEU A 53 2.94 -11.07 6.53
C LEU A 53 3.92 -10.02 7.07
N ASP A 54 4.16 -10.00 8.38
CA ASP A 54 5.10 -9.08 9.01
C ASP A 54 6.51 -9.24 8.42
N ARG A 55 7.01 -10.49 8.27
CA ARG A 55 8.30 -10.75 7.62
C ARG A 55 8.37 -10.30 6.16
N ILE A 56 7.27 -10.41 5.41
CA ILE A 56 7.21 -9.89 4.04
C ILE A 56 7.29 -8.36 4.05
N LEU A 57 6.58 -7.70 4.98
CA LEU A 57 6.59 -6.25 5.14
C LEU A 57 7.92 -5.73 5.67
N GLU A 58 8.62 -6.46 6.52
CA GLU A 58 9.98 -6.12 6.95
C GLU A 58 10.97 -6.21 5.78
N SER A 59 10.96 -7.32 5.04
CA SER A 59 11.94 -7.55 3.96
C SER A 59 11.67 -6.75 2.68
N LYS A 60 10.43 -6.29 2.45
CA LYS A 60 10.03 -5.58 1.22
C LYS A 60 9.29 -4.28 1.46
N GLY A 61 9.12 -3.85 2.70
CA GLY A 61 8.33 -2.68 3.09
C GLY A 61 8.79 -1.42 2.38
N ALA A 62 10.10 -1.15 2.33
CA ALA A 62 10.64 0.02 1.64
C ALA A 62 10.26 0.03 0.14
N LEU A 63 10.35 -1.13 -0.52
CA LEU A 63 10.03 -1.27 -1.93
C LEU A 63 8.52 -1.17 -2.20
N ILE A 64 7.69 -1.79 -1.35
CA ILE A 64 6.22 -1.71 -1.39
C ILE A 64 5.77 -0.27 -1.14
N LYS A 65 6.32 0.38 -0.13
CA LYS A 65 6.03 1.77 0.24
C LYS A 65 6.23 2.69 -0.95
N LYS A 66 7.36 2.54 -1.65
CA LYS A 66 7.66 3.33 -2.84
C LYS A 66 6.76 2.98 -4.03
N ALA A 67 6.50 1.69 -4.27
CA ALA A 67 5.67 1.24 -5.40
C ALA A 67 4.21 1.73 -5.32
N LEU A 68 3.64 1.75 -4.11
CA LEU A 68 2.27 2.18 -3.87
C LEU A 68 2.15 3.67 -3.56
N ASN A 69 3.29 4.39 -3.46
CA ASN A 69 3.34 5.75 -2.94
C ASN A 69 2.65 5.88 -1.58
N ALA A 70 2.91 4.91 -0.71
CA ALA A 70 2.31 4.82 0.61
C ALA A 70 3.12 5.60 1.65
N ASP A 71 2.45 6.04 2.70
CA ASP A 71 3.07 6.72 3.84
C ASP A 71 3.73 5.70 4.79
N ARG A 72 3.19 4.48 4.81
CA ARG A 72 3.66 3.38 5.67
C ARG A 72 3.25 2.03 5.09
N THR A 73 3.86 0.96 5.62
CA THR A 73 3.59 -0.43 5.21
C THR A 73 3.52 -1.34 6.44
N VAL A 74 2.69 -0.96 7.41
CA VAL A 74 2.42 -1.73 8.62
C VAL A 74 0.99 -2.22 8.56
N ALA A 75 0.76 -3.48 8.93
CA ALA A 75 -0.57 -4.04 9.11
C ALA A 75 -0.94 -3.97 10.60
N LEU A 76 -2.17 -3.55 10.90
CA LEU A 76 -2.70 -3.48 12.26
C LEU A 76 -3.77 -4.57 12.42
N ARG A 77 -3.68 -5.35 13.50
CA ARG A 77 -4.68 -6.37 13.79
C ARG A 77 -5.69 -5.84 14.79
N GLU A 78 -6.92 -5.68 14.32
CA GLU A 78 -8.09 -5.37 15.13
C GLU A 78 -8.85 -6.66 15.48
N ILE A 79 -10.01 -6.52 16.14
CA ILE A 79 -10.85 -7.64 16.57
C ILE A 79 -11.40 -8.40 15.34
N GLU A 80 -12.03 -7.68 14.41
CA GLU A 80 -12.72 -8.27 13.25
C GLU A 80 -11.94 -8.12 11.94
N THR A 81 -10.99 -7.18 11.88
CA THR A 81 -10.24 -6.88 10.67
C THR A 81 -8.73 -6.81 10.89
N VAL A 82 -8.00 -7.03 9.81
CA VAL A 82 -6.61 -6.62 9.67
C VAL A 82 -6.59 -5.43 8.73
N ASP A 83 -6.12 -4.31 9.25
CA ASP A 83 -6.15 -3.02 8.60
C ASP A 83 -4.78 -2.67 8.04
N PHE A 84 -4.79 -2.10 6.84
CA PHE A 84 -3.63 -1.60 6.12
C PHE A 84 -3.78 -0.08 5.94
N PRO A 85 -3.54 0.71 7.00
CA PRO A 85 -3.69 2.17 6.99
C PRO A 85 -2.49 2.82 6.31
N TRP A 86 -2.28 2.49 5.04
CA TRP A 86 -1.05 2.82 4.30
C TRP A 86 -1.05 4.23 3.70
N PHE A 87 -2.21 4.88 3.61
CA PHE A 87 -2.39 6.11 2.85
C PHE A 87 -3.03 7.22 3.69
N ASP A 88 -2.32 8.33 3.88
CA ASP A 88 -2.82 9.59 4.42
C ASP A 88 -3.34 10.49 3.29
N ARG A 89 -4.03 9.87 2.33
CA ARG A 89 -4.71 10.53 1.21
C ARG A 89 -5.86 9.67 0.70
N VAL A 90 -6.79 10.29 0.00
CA VAL A 90 -7.75 9.56 -0.85
C VAL A 90 -7.03 8.98 -2.07
N LEU A 91 -7.39 7.76 -2.43
CA LEU A 91 -6.94 7.11 -3.66
C LEU A 91 -7.93 7.35 -4.79
N ASP A 92 -7.46 7.47 -6.02
CA ASP A 92 -8.35 7.40 -7.18
C ASP A 92 -8.92 5.98 -7.37
N ALA A 93 -9.90 5.83 -8.26
CA ALA A 93 -10.60 4.57 -8.45
C ALA A 93 -9.67 3.42 -8.92
N ASP A 94 -8.68 3.71 -9.77
CA ASP A 94 -7.73 2.71 -10.24
C ASP A 94 -6.70 2.36 -9.18
N GLU A 95 -6.18 3.36 -8.46
CA GLU A 95 -5.30 3.16 -7.31
C GLU A 95 -5.98 2.31 -6.24
N ALA A 96 -7.20 2.67 -5.83
CA ALA A 96 -7.96 1.92 -4.83
C ALA A 96 -8.14 0.46 -5.26
N ARG A 97 -8.53 0.22 -6.53
CA ARG A 97 -8.74 -1.13 -7.07
C ARG A 97 -7.43 -1.93 -7.11
N ILE A 98 -6.36 -1.37 -7.67
CA ILE A 98 -5.08 -2.05 -7.87
C ILE A 98 -4.39 -2.30 -6.52
N TYR A 99 -4.41 -1.34 -5.59
CA TYR A 99 -3.79 -1.50 -4.28
C TYR A 99 -4.55 -2.46 -3.38
N THR A 100 -5.89 -2.49 -3.46
CA THR A 100 -6.70 -3.50 -2.78
C THR A 100 -6.41 -4.90 -3.32
N GLU A 101 -6.32 -5.06 -4.63
CA GLU A 101 -5.93 -6.34 -5.25
C GLU A 101 -4.52 -6.76 -4.81
N PHE A 102 -3.58 -5.82 -4.77
CA PHE A 102 -2.21 -6.06 -4.34
C PHE A 102 -2.15 -6.56 -2.89
N VAL A 103 -2.81 -5.86 -1.95
CA VAL A 103 -2.90 -6.27 -0.54
C VAL A 103 -3.55 -7.64 -0.42
N SER A 104 -4.61 -7.92 -1.18
CA SER A 104 -5.27 -9.22 -1.17
C SER A 104 -4.35 -10.36 -1.63
N LYS A 105 -3.59 -10.15 -2.73
CA LYS A 105 -2.59 -11.11 -3.22
C LYS A 105 -1.41 -11.26 -2.24
N LEU A 106 -1.02 -10.18 -1.56
CA LEU A 106 0.02 -10.20 -0.53
C LEU A 106 -0.38 -11.09 0.64
N CYS A 107 -1.60 -10.92 1.16
CA CYS A 107 -2.15 -11.75 2.24
C CYS A 107 -2.29 -13.21 1.82
N ARG A 108 -2.75 -13.46 0.59
CA ARG A 108 -2.80 -14.82 0.02
C ARG A 108 -1.42 -15.47 -0.01
N MET A 109 -0.41 -14.74 -0.47
CA MET A 109 0.97 -15.22 -0.50
C MET A 109 1.50 -15.52 0.91
N ALA A 110 1.19 -14.67 1.91
CA ALA A 110 1.54 -14.94 3.31
C ALA A 110 0.91 -16.23 3.84
N LYS A 111 -0.33 -16.53 3.43
CA LYS A 111 -1.04 -17.78 3.78
C LYS A 111 -0.42 -19.02 3.11
N GLU A 112 -0.06 -18.93 1.84
CA GLU A 112 0.41 -20.07 1.03
C GLU A 112 1.90 -20.38 1.16
N GLN A 113 2.74 -19.38 1.48
CA GLN A 113 4.19 -19.59 1.54
C GLN A 113 4.61 -20.43 2.75
N LYS A 114 5.35 -21.51 2.49
CA LYS A 114 5.95 -22.37 3.53
C LYS A 114 7.15 -21.72 4.24
N ARG A 115 7.91 -20.86 3.53
CA ARG A 115 9.06 -20.13 4.05
C ARG A 115 9.07 -18.72 3.49
N VAL A 116 9.29 -17.73 4.35
CA VAL A 116 9.50 -16.34 3.95
C VAL A 116 11.00 -16.06 4.03
N LEU A 117 11.56 -15.46 2.98
CA LEU A 117 12.95 -15.00 2.95
C LEU A 117 13.07 -13.78 3.86
N GLU A 118 13.87 -13.90 4.90
CA GLU A 118 14.03 -12.91 5.98
C GLU A 118 14.96 -11.75 5.59
N ARG A 119 15.77 -11.90 4.52
CA ARG A 119 16.73 -10.88 4.12
C ARG A 119 16.08 -9.75 3.31
N GLU A 120 16.22 -8.53 3.84
CA GLU A 120 16.08 -7.30 3.07
C GLU A 120 17.10 -7.33 1.92
N THR A 121 16.61 -7.46 0.69
CA THR A 121 17.45 -7.39 -0.50
C THR A 121 17.53 -5.93 -0.95
N VAL A 122 18.53 -5.21 -0.44
CA VAL A 122 18.97 -3.96 -1.08
C VAL A 122 19.30 -4.30 -2.53
N THR A 123 18.59 -3.68 -3.47
CA THR A 123 18.80 -3.92 -4.89
C THR A 123 18.94 -2.61 -5.63
N ASP A 124 19.99 -2.50 -6.44
CA ASP A 124 20.30 -1.31 -7.22
C ASP A 124 19.25 -1.06 -8.33
N ASN A 125 18.48 -2.09 -8.69
CA ASN A 125 17.36 -2.00 -9.62
C ASN A 125 16.02 -2.39 -9.00
N GLU A 126 15.37 -1.41 -8.38
CA GLU A 126 14.05 -1.53 -7.75
C GLU A 126 12.98 -2.05 -8.71
N LYS A 127 12.93 -1.57 -9.97
CA LYS A 127 11.93 -2.00 -10.96
C LYS A 127 12.06 -3.49 -11.28
N TYR A 128 13.27 -3.98 -11.49
CA TYR A 128 13.50 -5.40 -11.76
C TYR A 128 13.10 -6.26 -10.55
N SER A 129 13.55 -5.89 -9.36
CA SER A 129 13.22 -6.59 -8.12
C SER A 129 11.72 -6.67 -7.87
N PHE A 130 11.02 -5.54 -8.03
CA PHE A 130 9.58 -5.50 -7.81
C PHE A 130 8.82 -6.24 -8.90
N ARG A 131 9.25 -6.18 -10.18
CA ARG A 131 8.69 -7.02 -11.25
C ARG A 131 8.76 -8.51 -10.88
N CYS A 132 9.91 -9.00 -10.45
CA CYS A 132 10.06 -10.40 -10.01
C CYS A 132 9.16 -10.73 -8.81
N PHE A 133 8.95 -9.77 -7.92
CA PHE A 133 8.02 -9.92 -6.80
C PHE A 133 6.55 -10.01 -7.27
N LEU A 134 6.13 -9.15 -8.20
CA LEU A 134 4.80 -9.18 -8.79
C LEU A 134 4.51 -10.51 -9.51
N LEU A 135 5.50 -11.11 -10.17
CA LEU A 135 5.36 -12.44 -10.75
C LEU A 135 5.07 -13.52 -9.69
N ARG A 136 5.72 -13.46 -8.53
CA ARG A 136 5.46 -14.38 -7.41
C ARG A 136 4.08 -14.16 -6.77
N LEU A 137 3.56 -12.94 -6.82
CA LEU A 137 2.18 -12.61 -6.40
C LEU A 137 1.12 -13.00 -7.44
N GLY A 138 1.53 -13.47 -8.62
CA GLY A 138 0.61 -13.92 -9.67
C GLY A 138 0.10 -12.80 -10.59
N TYR A 139 0.85 -11.70 -10.76
CA TYR A 139 0.58 -10.68 -11.79
C TYR A 139 1.08 -11.15 -13.17
N ILE A 140 0.49 -12.22 -13.68
CA ILE A 140 0.86 -12.92 -14.92
C ILE A 140 -0.29 -12.80 -15.92
N GLY A 141 0.00 -12.48 -17.18
CA GLY A 141 -1.02 -12.25 -18.21
C GLY A 141 -1.21 -10.77 -18.56
N ASP A 142 -2.08 -10.50 -19.52
CA ASP A 142 -2.35 -9.16 -20.06
C ASP A 142 -3.39 -8.40 -19.23
N GLU A 143 -4.25 -9.10 -18.50
CA GLU A 143 -5.23 -8.53 -17.57
C GLU A 143 -4.57 -7.71 -16.45
N TYR A 144 -3.32 -8.04 -16.11
CA TYR A 144 -2.53 -7.34 -15.10
C TYR A 144 -1.62 -6.25 -15.68
N LYS A 145 -1.70 -5.95 -16.99
CA LYS A 145 -0.82 -4.98 -17.66
C LYS A 145 -0.87 -3.60 -17.00
N GLU A 146 -2.07 -3.10 -16.74
CA GLU A 146 -2.25 -1.79 -16.11
C GLU A 146 -1.81 -1.79 -14.64
N ALA A 147 -2.12 -2.86 -13.90
CA ALA A 147 -1.65 -3.02 -12.53
C ALA A 147 -0.11 -3.00 -12.45
N ARG A 148 0.58 -3.77 -13.31
CA ARG A 148 2.06 -3.77 -13.36
C ARG A 148 2.63 -2.40 -13.71
N LYS A 149 2.01 -1.69 -14.65
CA LYS A 149 2.43 -0.33 -15.01
C LYS A 149 2.31 0.63 -13.82
N MET A 150 1.18 0.59 -13.11
CA MET A 150 0.93 1.42 -11.94
C MET A 150 1.79 1.04 -10.71
N LEU A 151 2.13 -0.23 -10.55
CA LEU A 151 2.95 -0.70 -9.42
C LEU A 151 4.46 -0.48 -9.65
N LEU A 152 4.88 -0.19 -10.88
CA LEU A 152 6.28 0.05 -11.23
C LEU A 152 6.62 1.53 -11.50
N LYS A 153 5.63 2.43 -11.60
CA LYS A 153 5.84 3.84 -12.03
C LYS A 153 6.79 4.64 -11.15
N HIS A 154 6.84 4.36 -9.84
CA HIS A 154 7.58 5.17 -8.86
C HIS A 154 8.95 4.58 -8.47
N LEU A 155 9.28 3.42 -9.04
CA LEU A 155 10.54 2.73 -8.78
C LEU A 155 11.64 3.19 -9.74
N ARG A 156 12.90 3.07 -9.33
CA ARG A 156 14.09 3.39 -10.14
C ARG A 156 14.62 2.16 -10.89
N GLY A 157 15.46 2.41 -11.89
CA GLY A 157 16.08 1.36 -12.72
C GLY A 157 15.23 0.91 -13.92
N SER A 158 15.61 -0.23 -14.49
CA SER A 158 14.97 -0.84 -15.66
C SER A 158 14.25 -2.13 -15.27
N SER A 159 13.03 -2.33 -15.78
CA SER A 159 12.28 -3.56 -15.51
C SER A 159 12.84 -4.80 -16.23
N SER A 160 13.73 -4.62 -17.21
CA SER A 160 14.24 -5.71 -18.06
C SER A 160 15.61 -6.27 -17.64
N HIS A 161 16.43 -5.50 -16.95
CA HIS A 161 17.82 -5.88 -16.61
C HIS A 161 18.04 -5.85 -15.10
N ARG A 162 18.89 -6.75 -14.57
CA ARG A 162 19.22 -6.81 -13.14
C ARG A 162 20.14 -5.68 -12.68
N TYR A 163 21.09 -5.28 -13.54
CA TYR A 163 22.08 -4.25 -13.25
C TYR A 163 21.79 -2.96 -14.03
N SER A 164 22.28 -1.85 -13.49
CA SER A 164 22.25 -0.54 -14.14
C SER A 164 23.21 -0.53 -15.34
N LYS A 165 22.99 0.34 -16.34
CA LYS A 165 23.93 0.45 -17.47
C LYS A 165 25.33 0.91 -17.03
N GLU A 166 25.45 1.65 -15.93
CA GLU A 166 26.76 2.05 -15.39
C GLU A 166 27.56 0.85 -14.84
N GLU A 167 26.94 -0.11 -14.15
CA GLU A 167 27.63 -1.26 -13.54
C GLU A 167 28.07 -2.33 -14.56
N ALA A 168 27.41 -2.37 -15.72
CA ALA A 168 27.77 -3.29 -16.80
C ALA A 168 29.11 -2.92 -17.47
N HIS A 169 29.58 -1.69 -17.29
CA HIS A 169 30.83 -1.19 -17.88
C HIS A 169 32.05 -1.33 -16.95
N GLU A 170 31.81 -1.62 -15.66
CA GLU A 170 32.86 -1.80 -14.65
C GLU A 170 33.14 -3.29 -14.35
N ASN A 171 32.25 -4.20 -14.77
CA ASN A 171 32.37 -5.65 -14.64
C ASN A 171 32.60 -6.39 -15.98
N ALA A 172 32.97 -5.68 -17.05
CA ALA A 172 33.31 -6.22 -18.37
C ALA A 172 34.82 -6.08 -18.64
#